data_AF-A0AAW0BDL7-F1
#
_entry.id   AF-A0AAW0BDL7-F1
#
_cell.length_a   1.000
_cell.length_b   1.000
_cell.length_c   1.000
_cell.angle_alpha   90.00
_cell.angle_beta   90.00
_cell.angle_gamma   90.00
#
_symmetry.space_group_name_H-M   'P 1'
#
loop_
_entity.id
_entity.type
_entity.pdbx_description
1 polymer ?
#
loop_
_entity_poly.entity_id
_entity_poly.type
_entity_poly.pdbx_seq_one_letter_code
_entity_poly.pdbx_strand_id
1 'polypeptide(L)'
;MPRLKIYATKDDLKESNRQKSARYYQKHREAILSRKQQERDEIRRQEDIQFIDKLRKKRMKDWADKQQDLAGPIEEHDPLSRIKLLNHSLRRISGGLPSAWLETIYHQYAQIRNCESTRKSASPVDTAVSTVNNLLKGADVFANRILNSYGVTEYYKRADMFCRRLRWIVRCLEDMEYRVLDPDDDLVKSYVEKRLAFQQLETQAWIDGAKPIPE
;
A
#
# COMPACT_ATOMS: atom_id res chain seq x y z
N MET A 1 -35.61 57.26 43.89
CA MET A 1 -34.92 56.63 45.04
C MET A 1 -33.60 56.03 44.57
N PRO A 2 -32.45 56.31 45.22
CA PRO A 2 -31.17 55.73 44.83
C PRO A 2 -31.11 54.23 45.16
N ARG A 3 -30.56 53.40 44.25
CA ARG A 3 -30.38 51.95 44.46
C ARG A 3 -29.37 51.70 45.59
N LEU A 4 -29.75 50.87 46.57
CA LEU A 4 -28.86 50.39 47.63
C LEU A 4 -27.67 49.64 47.03
N LYS A 5 -26.45 49.99 47.45
CA LYS A 5 -25.25 49.21 47.15
C LYS A 5 -25.34 47.88 47.88
N ILE A 6 -25.28 46.79 47.11
CA ILE A 6 -25.43 45.40 47.58
C ILE A 6 -24.22 44.97 48.45
N TYR A 7 -23.07 45.63 48.30
CA TYR A 7 -21.85 45.32 49.05
C TYR A 7 -21.40 46.55 49.85
N ALA A 8 -21.09 46.34 51.14
CA ALA A 8 -20.68 47.40 52.06
C ALA A 8 -19.21 47.78 51.87
N THR A 9 -18.33 46.80 51.65
CA THR A 9 -16.89 47.01 51.42
C THR A 9 -16.40 46.39 50.11
N LYS A 10 -15.21 46.81 49.66
CA LYS A 10 -14.55 46.22 48.48
C LYS A 10 -14.16 44.75 48.71
N ASP A 11 -13.93 44.36 49.96
CA ASP A 11 -13.54 42.99 50.30
C ASP A 11 -14.75 42.05 50.29
N ASP A 12 -15.94 42.53 50.68
CA ASP A 12 -17.20 41.77 50.52
C ASP A 12 -17.49 41.45 49.04
N LEU A 13 -17.21 42.41 48.15
CA LEU A 13 -17.35 42.21 46.71
C LEU A 13 -16.38 41.14 46.18
N LYS A 14 -15.13 41.15 46.66
CA LYS A 14 -14.13 40.14 46.26
C LYS A 14 -14.53 38.75 46.74
N GLU A 15 -15.01 38.63 47.98
CA GLU A 15 -15.40 37.34 48.55
C GLU A 15 -16.64 36.77 47.85
N SER A 16 -17.63 37.62 47.55
CA SER A 16 -18.79 37.24 46.72
C SER A 16 -18.36 36.76 45.32
N ASN A 17 -17.42 37.46 44.67
CA ASN A 17 -16.90 37.05 43.36
C ASN A 17 -16.12 35.73 43.41
N ARG A 18 -15.38 35.47 44.49
CA ARG A 18 -14.69 34.19 44.72
C ARG A 18 -15.70 33.06 44.86
N GLN A 19 -16.73 33.23 45.69
CA GLN A 19 -17.79 32.23 45.87
C GLN A 19 -18.58 31.98 44.57
N LYS A 20 -18.89 33.05 43.83
CA LYS A 20 -19.55 32.93 42.52
C LYS A 20 -18.71 32.15 41.53
N SER A 21 -17.40 32.44 41.46
CA SER A 21 -16.45 31.73 40.60
C SER A 21 -16.30 30.27 41.02
N ALA A 22 -16.19 30.00 42.32
CA ALA A 22 -16.09 28.64 42.86
C ALA A 22 -17.32 27.79 42.48
N ARG A 23 -18.53 28.34 42.66
CA ARG A 23 -19.78 27.67 42.26
C ARG A 23 -19.84 27.43 40.75
N TYR A 24 -19.37 28.38 39.94
CA TYR A 24 -19.30 28.23 38.50
C TYR A 24 -18.36 27.08 38.10
N TYR A 25 -17.14 27.04 38.62
CA TYR A 25 -16.19 25.95 38.33
C TYR A 25 -16.66 24.60 38.84
N GLN A 26 -17.33 24.56 39.99
CA GLN A 26 -17.88 23.32 40.54
C GLN A 26 -19.03 22.79 39.66
N LYS A 27 -19.91 23.67 39.17
CA LYS A 27 -21.02 23.31 38.27
C LYS A 27 -20.55 22.87 36.89
N HIS A 28 -19.49 23.48 36.35
CA HIS A 28 -19.00 23.24 34.99
C HIS A 28 -17.72 22.39 34.94
N ARG A 29 -17.35 21.74 36.04
CA ARG A 29 -16.09 20.99 36.18
C ARG A 29 -15.92 19.94 35.08
N GLU A 30 -16.94 19.12 34.88
CA GLU A 30 -16.91 18.02 33.91
C GLU A 30 -16.83 18.53 32.47
N ALA A 31 -17.58 19.58 32.14
CA ALA A 31 -17.53 20.22 30.82
C ALA A 31 -16.14 20.82 30.53
N ILE A 32 -15.51 21.45 31.51
CA ILE A 32 -14.16 22.01 31.39
C ILE A 32 -13.12 20.89 31.20
N LEU A 33 -13.22 19.82 31.97
CA LEU A 33 -12.31 18.67 31.86
C LEU A 33 -12.49 17.93 30.52
N SER A 34 -13.72 17.70 30.10
CA SER A 34 -14.03 17.07 28.81
C SER A 34 -13.49 17.89 27.63
N ARG A 35 -13.65 19.22 27.67
CA ARG A 35 -13.11 20.10 26.63
C ARG A 35 -11.58 20.04 26.57
N LYS A 36 -10.91 20.07 27.72
CA LYS A 36 -9.44 19.92 27.78
C LYS A 36 -8.96 18.55 27.30
N GLN A 37 -9.74 17.50 27.57
CA GLN A 37 -9.43 16.15 27.10
C GLN A 37 -9.53 16.08 25.57
N GLN A 38 -10.62 16.60 24.99
CA GLN A 38 -10.82 16.68 23.54
C GLN A 38 -9.71 17.47 22.85
N GLU A 39 -9.31 18.62 23.40
CA GLU A 39 -8.19 19.41 22.85
C GLU A 39 -6.86 18.62 22.84
N ARG A 40 -6.58 17.84 23.89
CA ARG A 40 -5.39 16.97 23.95
C ARG A 40 -5.44 15.83 22.95
N ASP A 41 -6.61 15.22 22.79
CA ASP A 41 -6.79 14.11 21.85
C ASP A 41 -6.69 14.59 20.39
N GLU A 42 -7.19 15.79 20.09
CA GLU A 42 -7.06 16.43 18.77
C GLU A 42 -5.58 16.72 18.43
N ILE A 43 -4.81 17.24 19.39
CA ILE A 43 -3.37 17.49 19.24
C ILE A 43 -2.63 16.18 18.96
N ARG A 44 -2.89 15.12 19.74
CA ARG A 44 -2.27 13.80 19.52
C ARG A 44 -2.60 13.23 18.14
N ARG A 45 -3.86 13.33 17.68
CA ARG A 45 -4.24 12.90 16.33
C ARG A 45 -3.46 13.67 15.25
N GLN A 46 -3.28 14.98 15.42
CA GLN A 46 -2.51 15.78 14.47
C GLN A 46 -1.03 15.39 14.46
N GLU A 47 -0.44 15.10 15.62
CA GLU A 47 0.93 14.60 15.74
C GLU A 47 1.10 13.23 15.07
N ASP A 48 0.15 12.31 15.27
CA ASP A 48 0.14 10.98 14.63
C ASP A 48 0.04 11.09 13.11
N ILE A 49 -0.84 11.96 12.60
CA ILE A 49 -0.98 12.21 11.15
C ILE A 49 0.35 12.72 10.59
N GLN A 50 0.97 13.72 11.24
CA GLN A 50 2.26 14.25 10.79
C GLN A 50 3.40 13.21 10.85
N PHE A 51 3.38 12.33 11.86
CA PHE A 51 4.36 11.26 11.98
C PHE A 51 4.22 10.21 10.87
N ILE A 52 2.99 9.78 10.58
CA ILE A 52 2.69 8.87 9.47
C ILE A 52 3.12 9.50 8.13
N ASP A 53 2.85 10.79 7.93
CA ASP A 53 3.21 11.50 6.71
C ASP A 53 4.73 11.64 6.53
N LYS A 54 5.47 11.90 7.62
CA LYS A 54 6.94 11.86 7.64
C LYS A 54 7.47 10.46 7.31
N LEU A 55 6.90 9.41 7.88
CA LEU A 55 7.26 8.02 7.57
C LEU A 55 7.01 7.69 6.09
N ARG A 56 5.88 8.13 5.53
CA ARG A 56 5.53 7.94 4.12
C ARG A 56 6.53 8.65 3.20
N LYS A 57 6.86 9.91 3.50
CA LYS A 57 7.88 10.68 2.75
C LYS A 57 9.25 10.03 2.84
N LYS A 58 9.66 9.55 4.01
CA LYS A 58 10.92 8.81 4.18
C LYS A 58 10.93 7.52 3.34
N ARG A 59 9.88 6.71 3.38
CA ARG A 59 9.78 5.50 2.54
C ARG A 59 9.81 5.81 1.05
N MET A 60 9.15 6.88 0.60
CA MET A 60 9.19 7.30 -0.81
C MET A 60 10.59 7.76 -1.21
N LYS A 61 11.29 8.50 -0.34
CA LYS A 61 12.68 8.89 -0.56
C LYS A 61 13.61 7.68 -0.61
N ASP A 62 13.53 6.77 0.36
CA ASP A 62 14.32 5.54 0.39
C ASP A 62 14.06 4.65 -0.84
N TRP A 63 12.85 4.71 -1.42
CA TRP A 63 12.52 4.02 -2.66
C TRP A 63 13.08 4.72 -3.90
N ALA A 64 13.02 6.06 -3.93
CA ALA A 64 13.61 6.87 -5.01
C ALA A 64 15.14 6.77 -5.05
N ASP A 65 15.80 6.83 -3.88
CA ASP A 65 17.25 6.68 -3.77
C ASP A 65 17.67 5.27 -4.25
N LYS A 66 16.90 4.22 -3.91
CA LYS A 66 17.11 2.86 -4.45
C LYS A 66 16.87 2.75 -5.95
N GLN A 67 15.92 3.50 -6.52
CA GLN A 67 15.71 3.59 -7.96
C GLN A 67 16.91 4.26 -8.65
N GLN A 68 17.54 5.23 -7.99
CA GLN A 68 18.75 5.90 -8.48
C GLN A 68 19.98 4.98 -8.39
N ASP A 69 20.13 4.20 -7.32
CA ASP A 69 21.14 3.14 -7.21
C ASP A 69 20.92 2.02 -8.24
N LEU A 70 19.66 1.79 -8.64
CA LEU A 70 19.35 0.88 -9.73
C LEU A 70 19.77 1.47 -11.11
N ALA A 71 19.90 2.79 -11.22
CA ALA A 71 20.22 3.53 -12.45
C ALA A 71 21.68 4.00 -12.56
N GLY A 72 22.53 3.70 -11.57
CA GLY A 72 23.95 4.05 -11.59
C GLY A 72 24.73 3.46 -12.78
N PRO A 73 25.95 3.98 -13.05
CA PRO A 73 26.93 3.26 -13.87
C PRO A 73 27.09 1.85 -13.29
N ILE A 74 27.19 0.83 -14.14
CA ILE A 74 27.52 -0.53 -13.67
C ILE A 74 28.95 -0.46 -13.17
N GLU A 75 29.14 -0.11 -11.90
CA GLU A 75 30.32 -0.57 -11.20
C GLU A 75 30.11 -2.08 -11.01
N GLU A 76 30.76 -2.85 -11.90
CA GLU A 76 31.22 -4.23 -11.71
C GLU A 76 30.25 -5.30 -11.14
N HIS A 77 28.95 -5.05 -11.09
CA HIS A 77 28.01 -6.10 -10.68
C HIS A 77 27.67 -7.02 -11.85
N ASP A 78 28.16 -8.25 -11.76
CA ASP A 78 27.78 -9.41 -12.59
C ASP A 78 26.26 -9.38 -12.89
N PRO A 79 25.85 -9.37 -14.18
CA PRO A 79 24.45 -9.36 -14.60
C PRO A 79 23.58 -10.40 -13.88
N LEU A 80 24.14 -11.56 -13.51
CA LEU A 80 23.41 -12.58 -12.75
C LEU A 80 23.04 -12.13 -11.35
N SER A 81 23.93 -11.41 -10.67
CA SER A 81 23.67 -10.87 -9.34
C SER A 81 22.50 -9.89 -9.37
N ARG A 82 22.40 -9.11 -10.45
CA ARG A 82 21.26 -8.20 -10.65
C ARG A 82 19.95 -8.93 -10.90
N ILE A 83 19.95 -10.01 -11.69
CA ILE A 83 18.77 -10.87 -11.90
C ILE A 83 18.32 -11.51 -10.57
N LYS A 84 19.25 -11.91 -9.70
CA LYS A 84 18.92 -12.42 -8.35
C LYS A 84 18.25 -11.35 -7.50
N LEU A 85 18.72 -10.10 -7.53
CA LEU A 85 18.09 -8.98 -6.82
C LEU A 85 16.67 -8.68 -7.33
N LEU A 86 16.45 -8.75 -8.65
CA LEU A 86 15.12 -8.60 -9.24
C LEU A 86 14.17 -9.72 -8.80
N ASN A 87 14.63 -10.98 -8.79
CA ASN A 87 13.86 -12.10 -8.24
C ASN A 87 13.57 -11.94 -6.74
N HIS A 88 14.53 -11.44 -5.97
CA HIS A 88 14.31 -11.16 -4.55
C HIS A 88 13.28 -10.05 -4.37
N SER A 89 13.31 -9.02 -5.21
CA SER A 89 12.32 -7.94 -5.21
C SER A 89 10.92 -8.46 -5.53
N LEU A 90 10.80 -9.36 -6.52
CA LEU A 90 9.54 -10.05 -6.83
C LEU A 90 9.04 -10.85 -5.62
N ARG A 91 9.90 -11.66 -4.99
CA ARG A 91 9.55 -12.45 -3.79
C ARG A 91 9.13 -11.57 -2.62
N ARG A 92 9.72 -10.38 -2.49
CA ARG A 92 9.36 -9.41 -1.45
C ARG A 92 7.99 -8.79 -1.70
N ILE A 93 7.65 -8.49 -2.96
CA ILE A 93 6.32 -8.01 -3.34
C ILE A 93 5.26 -9.09 -3.10
N SER A 94 5.57 -10.34 -3.48
CA SER A 94 4.65 -11.47 -3.32
C SER A 94 4.58 -12.03 -1.89
N GLY A 95 5.46 -11.60 -0.98
CA GLY A 95 5.56 -12.19 0.36
C GLY A 95 6.04 -13.65 0.36
N GLY A 96 6.68 -14.11 -0.72
CA GLY A 96 7.08 -15.50 -0.91
C GLY A 96 6.86 -15.96 -2.35
N LEU A 97 5.83 -16.78 -2.57
CA LEU A 97 5.49 -17.33 -3.88
C LEU A 97 4.52 -16.41 -4.63
N PRO A 98 4.86 -15.98 -5.86
CA PRO A 98 3.95 -15.18 -6.68
C PRO A 98 2.59 -15.83 -6.97
N SER A 99 2.50 -17.16 -7.06
CA SER A 99 1.21 -17.88 -7.18
C SER A 99 0.30 -17.67 -5.96
N ALA A 100 0.82 -17.86 -4.74
CA ALA A 100 0.09 -17.63 -3.49
C ALA A 100 -0.31 -16.15 -3.30
N TRP A 101 0.50 -15.23 -3.81
CA TRP A 101 0.17 -13.82 -3.83
C TRP A 101 -1.01 -13.51 -4.76
N LEU A 102 -1.08 -14.12 -5.94
CA LEU A 102 -2.22 -14.01 -6.85
C LEU A 102 -3.50 -14.55 -6.20
N GLU A 103 -3.43 -15.67 -5.46
CA GLU A 103 -4.57 -16.17 -4.67
C GLU A 103 -5.02 -15.18 -3.59
N THR A 104 -4.06 -14.54 -2.92
CA THR A 104 -4.37 -13.52 -1.91
C THR A 104 -5.08 -12.31 -2.54
N ILE A 105 -4.60 -11.86 -3.71
CA ILE A 105 -5.24 -10.76 -4.47
C ILE A 105 -6.65 -11.16 -4.90
N TYR A 106 -6.84 -12.38 -5.40
CA TYR A 106 -8.15 -12.89 -5.77
C TYR A 106 -9.13 -12.80 -4.59
N HIS A 107 -8.75 -13.28 -3.41
CA HIS A 107 -9.61 -13.23 -2.23
C HIS A 107 -9.95 -11.80 -1.81
N GLN A 108 -8.97 -10.90 -1.83
CA GLN A 108 -9.19 -9.48 -1.54
C GLN A 108 -10.15 -8.84 -2.56
N TYR A 109 -9.98 -9.17 -3.84
CA TYR A 109 -10.80 -8.64 -4.93
C TYR A 109 -12.24 -9.16 -4.84
N ALA A 110 -12.42 -10.46 -4.60
CA ALA A 110 -13.73 -11.07 -4.39
C ALA A 110 -14.46 -10.48 -3.16
N GLN A 111 -13.74 -10.26 -2.05
CA GLN A 111 -14.29 -9.63 -0.84
C GLN A 111 -14.77 -8.19 -1.10
N ILE A 112 -13.95 -7.36 -1.76
CA ILE A 112 -14.32 -5.97 -2.08
C ILE A 112 -15.53 -5.93 -3.00
N ARG A 113 -15.66 -6.87 -3.95
CA ARG A 113 -16.81 -6.95 -4.85
C ARG A 113 -18.09 -7.34 -4.11
N ASN A 114 -17.99 -8.30 -3.19
CA ASN A 114 -19.11 -8.79 -2.39
C ASN A 114 -19.57 -7.80 -1.30
N CYS A 115 -18.71 -6.86 -0.89
CA CYS A 115 -19.05 -5.83 0.09
C CYS A 115 -19.33 -4.47 -0.58
N GLU A 116 -20.60 -4.14 -0.79
CA GLU A 116 -21.06 -2.88 -1.41
C GLU A 116 -20.50 -1.60 -0.78
N SER A 117 -20.19 -1.62 0.53
CA SER A 117 -19.61 -0.48 1.26
C SER A 117 -18.20 -0.09 0.82
N THR A 118 -17.48 -0.96 0.11
CA THR A 118 -16.02 -0.85 -0.12
C THR A 118 -15.64 -0.54 -1.57
N ARG A 119 -16.62 -0.38 -2.47
CA ARG A 119 -16.41 -0.10 -3.92
C ARG A 119 -15.70 1.22 -4.23
N LYS A 120 -15.46 2.08 -3.22
CA LYS A 120 -14.69 3.33 -3.36
C LYS A 120 -13.18 3.15 -3.14
N SER A 121 -12.73 1.96 -2.71
CA SER A 121 -11.30 1.65 -2.59
C SER A 121 -10.69 1.37 -3.96
N ALA A 122 -9.42 1.74 -4.17
CA ALA A 122 -8.68 1.34 -5.36
C ALA A 122 -8.71 -0.19 -5.54
N SER A 123 -8.87 -0.66 -6.77
CA SER A 123 -8.90 -2.11 -7.05
C SER A 123 -7.58 -2.73 -6.57
N PRO A 124 -7.62 -3.81 -5.77
CA PRO A 124 -6.41 -4.54 -5.40
C PRO A 124 -5.69 -5.07 -6.65
N VAL A 125 -6.43 -5.36 -7.73
CA VAL A 125 -5.86 -5.77 -9.01
C VAL A 125 -5.11 -4.62 -9.67
N ASP A 126 -5.70 -3.43 -9.81
CA ASP A 126 -5.02 -2.24 -10.35
C ASP A 126 -3.71 -1.93 -9.60
N THR A 127 -3.75 -2.06 -8.27
CA THR A 127 -2.59 -1.82 -7.40
C THR A 127 -1.50 -2.86 -7.64
N ALA A 128 -1.89 -4.13 -7.78
CA ALA A 128 -0.98 -5.22 -8.10
C ALA A 128 -0.36 -5.07 -9.50
N VAL A 129 -1.19 -4.77 -10.51
CA VAL A 129 -0.77 -4.52 -11.90
C VAL A 129 0.24 -3.37 -11.94
N SER A 130 -0.05 -2.26 -11.27
CA SER A 130 0.85 -1.10 -11.18
C SER A 130 2.20 -1.49 -10.56
N THR A 131 2.18 -2.28 -9.50
CA THR A 131 3.40 -2.72 -8.78
C THR A 131 4.26 -3.62 -9.67
N VAL A 132 3.66 -4.59 -10.35
CA VAL A 132 4.36 -5.51 -11.25
C VAL A 132 4.87 -4.78 -12.49
N ASN A 133 4.09 -3.87 -13.08
CA ASN A 133 4.51 -3.07 -14.22
C ASN A 133 5.69 -2.16 -13.91
N ASN A 134 5.76 -1.60 -12.70
CA ASN A 134 6.93 -0.83 -12.27
C ASN A 134 8.20 -1.70 -12.19
N LEU A 135 8.07 -2.94 -11.69
CA LEU A 135 9.19 -3.88 -11.68
C LEU A 135 9.57 -4.33 -13.10
N LEU A 136 8.58 -4.53 -13.98
CA LEU A 136 8.78 -4.90 -15.38
C LEU A 136 9.54 -3.81 -16.13
N LYS A 137 9.17 -2.53 -15.97
CA LYS A 137 9.90 -1.41 -16.59
C LYS A 137 11.38 -1.41 -16.19
N GLY A 138 11.66 -1.62 -14.89
CA GLY A 138 13.05 -1.71 -14.41
C GLY A 138 13.81 -2.91 -14.97
N ALA A 139 13.15 -4.07 -15.07
CA ALA A 139 13.73 -5.27 -15.65
C ALA A 139 13.97 -5.16 -17.16
N ASP A 140 13.07 -4.50 -17.89
CA ASP A 140 13.14 -4.32 -19.35
C ASP A 140 14.30 -3.37 -19.72
N VAL A 141 14.45 -2.25 -18.99
CA VAL A 141 15.62 -1.36 -19.13
C VAL A 141 16.91 -2.13 -18.89
N PHE A 142 16.94 -2.98 -17.87
CA PHE A 142 18.10 -3.82 -17.57
C PHE A 142 18.39 -4.85 -18.67
N ALA A 143 17.36 -5.54 -19.19
CA ALA A 143 17.49 -6.49 -20.29
C ALA A 143 18.02 -5.81 -21.56
N ASN A 144 17.48 -4.64 -21.91
CA ASN A 144 17.95 -3.84 -23.05
C ASN A 144 19.39 -3.36 -22.86
N ARG A 145 19.79 -3.02 -21.63
CA ARG A 145 21.17 -2.66 -21.31
C ARG A 145 22.11 -3.84 -21.51
N ILE A 146 21.74 -5.06 -21.07
CA ILE A 146 22.54 -6.27 -21.33
C ILE A 146 22.65 -6.51 -22.84
N LEU A 147 21.55 -6.39 -23.57
CA LEU A 147 21.52 -6.59 -25.02
C LEU A 147 22.48 -5.62 -25.72
N ASN A 148 22.50 -4.35 -25.31
CA ASN A 148 23.38 -3.34 -25.90
C ASN A 148 24.86 -3.51 -25.51
N SER A 149 25.15 -3.98 -24.29
CA SER A 149 26.53 -4.13 -23.81
C SER A 149 27.19 -5.45 -24.19
N TYR A 150 26.43 -6.54 -24.23
CA TYR A 150 26.95 -7.90 -24.40
C TYR A 150 26.34 -8.66 -25.58
N GLY A 151 25.29 -8.12 -26.23
CA GLY A 151 24.54 -8.83 -27.27
C GLY A 151 23.60 -9.91 -26.73
N VAL A 152 23.16 -10.80 -27.61
CA VAL A 152 22.26 -11.92 -27.28
C VAL A 152 23.03 -13.04 -26.57
N THR A 153 23.29 -12.82 -25.29
CA THR A 153 24.00 -13.76 -24.41
C THR A 153 23.03 -14.54 -23.52
N GLU A 154 23.55 -15.52 -22.78
CA GLU A 154 22.77 -16.23 -21.76
C GLU A 154 22.21 -15.27 -20.70
N TYR A 155 22.95 -14.20 -20.36
CA TYR A 155 22.51 -13.16 -19.43
C TYR A 155 21.27 -12.44 -19.93
N TYR A 156 21.26 -12.07 -21.22
CA TYR A 156 20.10 -11.47 -21.86
C TYR A 156 18.91 -12.43 -21.84
N LYS A 157 19.11 -13.71 -22.22
CA LYS A 157 18.05 -14.72 -22.18
C LYS A 157 17.46 -14.87 -20.79
N ARG A 158 18.28 -14.87 -19.74
CA ARG A 158 17.80 -14.93 -18.34
C ARG A 158 17.05 -13.67 -17.91
N ALA A 159 17.48 -12.49 -18.34
CA ALA A 159 16.77 -11.24 -18.08
C ALA A 159 15.44 -11.18 -18.84
N ASP A 160 15.41 -11.56 -20.11
CA ASP A 160 14.19 -11.66 -20.91
C ASP A 160 13.19 -12.67 -20.33
N MET A 161 13.66 -13.84 -19.89
CA MET A 161 12.83 -14.82 -19.18
C MET A 161 12.17 -14.21 -17.93
N PHE A 162 12.93 -13.42 -17.17
CA PHE A 162 12.38 -12.72 -16.01
C PHE A 162 11.32 -11.69 -16.41
N CYS A 163 11.55 -10.91 -17.47
CA CYS A 163 10.55 -9.99 -18.01
C CYS A 163 9.27 -10.73 -18.47
N ARG A 164 9.41 -11.86 -19.18
CA ARG A 164 8.27 -12.70 -19.60
C ARG A 164 7.48 -13.23 -18.41
N ARG A 165 8.17 -13.66 -17.35
CA ARG A 165 7.53 -14.11 -16.10
C ARG A 165 6.70 -12.99 -15.47
N LEU A 166 7.22 -11.76 -15.40
CA LEU A 166 6.45 -10.62 -14.89
C LEU A 166 5.23 -10.31 -15.77
N ARG A 167 5.37 -10.38 -17.11
CA ARG A 167 4.24 -10.21 -18.04
C ARG A 167 3.16 -11.28 -17.83
N TRP A 168 3.55 -12.52 -17.56
CA TRP A 168 2.61 -13.60 -17.23
C TRP A 168 1.84 -13.34 -15.93
N ILE A 169 2.48 -12.77 -14.92
CA ILE A 169 1.81 -12.36 -13.69
C ILE A 169 0.77 -11.27 -13.98
N VAL A 170 1.13 -10.26 -14.80
CA VAL A 170 0.18 -9.22 -15.23
C VAL A 170 -1.00 -9.82 -15.98
N ARG A 171 -0.74 -10.75 -16.92
CA ARG A 171 -1.82 -11.46 -17.64
C ARG A 171 -2.76 -12.21 -16.71
N CYS A 172 -2.25 -12.82 -15.64
CA CYS A 172 -3.11 -13.50 -14.66
C CYS A 172 -3.99 -12.51 -13.88
N LEU A 173 -3.50 -11.30 -13.62
CA LEU A 173 -4.28 -10.24 -12.99
C LEU A 173 -5.36 -9.69 -13.94
N GLU A 174 -5.01 -9.47 -15.20
CA GLU A 174 -5.94 -9.05 -16.25
C GLU A 174 -7.03 -10.10 -16.52
N ASP A 175 -6.70 -11.40 -16.45
CA ASP A 175 -7.67 -12.50 -16.54
C ASP A 175 -8.73 -12.42 -15.44
N MET A 176 -8.36 -12.02 -14.21
CA MET A 176 -9.33 -11.81 -13.14
C MET A 176 -10.31 -10.67 -13.48
N GLU A 177 -9.82 -9.57 -14.06
CA GLU A 177 -10.67 -8.43 -14.45
C GLU A 177 -11.56 -8.78 -15.65
N TYR A 178 -11.03 -9.52 -16.62
CA TYR A 178 -11.80 -9.96 -17.78
C TYR A 178 -13.01 -10.82 -17.36
N ARG A 179 -12.81 -11.79 -16.47
CA ARG A 179 -13.88 -12.66 -15.93
C ARG A 179 -14.90 -11.92 -15.07
N VAL A 180 -14.59 -10.69 -14.65
CA VAL A 180 -15.51 -9.81 -13.93
C VAL A 180 -16.40 -9.02 -14.88
N LEU A 181 -15.86 -8.64 -16.05
CA LEU A 181 -16.53 -7.85 -17.06
C LEU A 181 -17.42 -8.68 -17.99
N ASP A 182 -17.13 -9.97 -18.13
CA ASP A 182 -17.96 -10.89 -18.90
C ASP A 182 -19.33 -11.10 -18.23
N PRO A 183 -20.46 -10.75 -18.87
CA PRO A 183 -21.79 -10.92 -18.28
C PRO A 183 -22.22 -12.39 -18.11
N ASP A 184 -21.61 -13.31 -18.87
CA ASP A 184 -21.94 -14.74 -18.81
C ASP A 184 -21.03 -15.52 -17.83
N ASP A 185 -19.95 -14.89 -17.37
CA ASP A 185 -18.97 -15.49 -16.47
C ASP A 185 -19.01 -14.84 -15.08
N ASP A 186 -18.97 -15.68 -14.05
CA ASP A 186 -18.86 -15.21 -12.67
C ASP A 186 -17.47 -15.57 -12.18
N LEU A 187 -16.70 -14.56 -11.79
CA LEU A 187 -15.37 -14.71 -11.20
C LEU A 187 -15.33 -15.80 -10.10
N VAL A 188 -16.41 -15.95 -9.31
CA VAL A 188 -16.50 -16.99 -8.27
C VAL A 188 -16.66 -18.38 -8.90
N LYS A 189 -17.52 -18.53 -9.91
CA LYS A 189 -17.67 -19.81 -10.64
C LYS A 189 -16.38 -20.20 -11.36
N SER A 190 -15.75 -19.25 -12.05
CA SER A 190 -14.48 -19.45 -12.74
C SER A 190 -13.35 -19.88 -11.80
N TYR A 191 -13.31 -19.36 -10.56
CA TYR A 191 -12.36 -19.81 -9.55
C TYR A 191 -12.64 -21.23 -9.05
N VAL A 192 -13.91 -21.56 -8.78
CA VAL A 192 -14.31 -22.90 -8.31
C VAL A 192 -14.04 -23.96 -9.37
N GLU A 193 -14.29 -23.63 -10.64
CA GLU A 193 -14.06 -24.51 -11.78
C GLU A 193 -12.58 -24.57 -12.21
N LYS A 194 -11.68 -23.88 -11.51
CA LYS A 194 -10.25 -23.81 -11.81
C LYS A 194 -9.93 -23.29 -13.21
N ARG A 195 -10.75 -22.35 -13.72
CA ARG A 195 -10.62 -21.78 -15.07
C ARG A 195 -9.72 -20.55 -15.13
N LEU A 196 -9.30 -20.01 -13.98
CA LEU A 196 -8.41 -18.85 -13.95
C LEU A 196 -6.98 -19.25 -14.31
N ALA A 197 -6.30 -18.39 -15.07
CA ALA A 197 -4.97 -18.68 -15.60
C ALA A 197 -3.95 -19.04 -14.49
N PHE A 198 -4.02 -18.38 -13.33
CA PHE A 198 -3.11 -18.62 -12.22
C PHE A 198 -3.36 -19.93 -11.46
N GLN A 199 -4.47 -20.63 -11.69
CA GLN A 199 -4.79 -21.92 -11.05
C GLN A 199 -4.25 -23.11 -11.85
N GLN A 200 -3.80 -22.89 -13.08
CA GLN A 200 -3.18 -23.92 -13.91
C GLN A 200 -1.79 -24.27 -13.36
N LEU A 201 -1.52 -25.57 -13.17
CA LEU A 201 -0.28 -26.07 -12.56
C LEU A 201 0.98 -25.61 -13.31
N GLU A 202 0.91 -25.54 -14.63
CA GLU A 202 2.00 -25.08 -15.50
C GLU A 202 2.28 -23.60 -15.30
N THR A 203 1.22 -22.78 -15.26
CA THR A 203 1.30 -21.35 -15.02
C THR A 203 1.84 -21.06 -13.62
N GLN A 204 1.42 -21.80 -12.59
CA GLN A 204 1.96 -21.68 -11.23
C GLN A 204 3.46 -22.02 -11.20
N ALA A 205 3.85 -23.16 -11.78
CA ALA A 205 5.25 -23.57 -11.83
C ALA A 205 6.13 -22.55 -12.58
N TRP A 206 5.61 -21.94 -13.64
CA TRP A 206 6.31 -20.90 -14.39
C TRP A 206 6.42 -19.59 -13.58
N ILE A 207 5.32 -19.14 -13.01
CA ILE A 207 5.23 -17.90 -12.22
C ILE A 207 6.03 -18.00 -10.92
N ASP A 208 6.24 -19.20 -10.37
CA ASP A 208 7.09 -19.42 -9.19
C ASP A 208 8.57 -19.66 -9.55
N GLY A 209 8.86 -19.93 -10.82
CA GLY A 209 10.21 -20.14 -11.35
C GLY A 209 10.74 -21.56 -11.13
N ALA A 210 9.84 -22.53 -11.04
CA ALA A 210 10.14 -23.95 -10.80
C ALA A 210 10.29 -24.77 -12.10
N LYS A 211 9.78 -24.31 -13.25
CA LYS A 211 9.91 -25.00 -14.55
C LYS A 211 10.33 -24.06 -15.69
N PRO A 212 11.06 -24.56 -16.70
CA PRO A 212 11.20 -23.87 -17.98
C PRO A 212 9.93 -24.06 -18.85
N ILE A 213 9.54 -22.96 -19.49
CA ILE A 213 8.56 -22.68 -20.58
C ILE A 213 7.55 -23.81 -20.94
N PRO A 214 6.22 -23.56 -20.87
CA PRO A 214 5.28 -24.17 -21.80
C PRO A 214 5.40 -23.43 -23.16
N GLU A 215 5.76 -24.18 -24.21
CA GLU A 215 5.81 -23.69 -25.60
C GLU A 215 4.43 -23.22 -26.10
#